data_AF-A0A2S9FC68-F1
#
_entry.id   AF-A0A2S9FC68-F1
#
_cell.length_a   1.000
_cell.length_b   1.000
_cell.length_c   1.000
_cell.angle_alpha   90.00
_cell.angle_beta   90.00
_cell.angle_gamma   90.00
#
_symmetry.space_group_name_H-M   'P 1'
#
loop_
_entity.id
_entity.type
_entity.pdbx_description
1 polymer ?
#
loop_
_entity_poly.entity_id
_entity_poly.type
_entity_poly.pdbx_seq_one_letter_code
_entity_poly.pdbx_strand_id
1 'polypeptide(L)'
;MPRSFDMAAEYDGTVEQVHRAFADEQYWLVRLGDSGADHATLDDMTTDASGGIRIRTTQTLRADRLPGVVTQFHRGDLSFVREEIWTPVAGRRATAVVRGSIPGAPVSLSGDAVLSSVVDA
;
A
#
# COMPACT_ATOMS: atom_id res chain seq x y z
N MET A 1 -19.76 4.47 -9.57
CA MET A 1 -19.69 3.01 -9.79
C MET A 1 -18.29 2.54 -9.43
N PRO A 2 -18.11 1.45 -8.66
CA PRO A 2 -16.79 0.89 -8.41
C PRO A 2 -16.15 0.40 -9.72
N ARG A 3 -14.82 0.52 -9.82
CA ARG A 3 -14.03 0.06 -10.96
C ARG A 3 -12.92 -0.84 -10.43
N SER A 4 -12.73 -1.98 -11.08
CA SER A 4 -11.66 -2.93 -10.76
C SER A 4 -10.54 -2.82 -11.77
N PHE A 5 -9.32 -3.08 -11.32
CA PHE A 5 -8.12 -3.18 -12.14
C PHE A 5 -7.15 -4.14 -11.45
N ASP A 6 -6.28 -4.75 -12.25
CA ASP A 6 -5.21 -5.62 -11.75
C ASP A 6 -3.86 -4.93 -11.97
N MET A 7 -2.96 -5.10 -11.00
CA MET A 7 -1.57 -4.62 -11.08
C MET A 7 -0.63 -5.73 -10.67
N ALA A 8 0.52 -5.81 -11.34
CA ALA A 8 1.62 -6.70 -10.99
C ALA A 8 2.95 -5.95 -11.07
N ALA A 9 3.90 -6.36 -10.24
CA ALA A 9 5.27 -5.89 -10.26
C ALA A 9 6.19 -7.07 -9.95
N GLU A 10 7.32 -7.13 -10.65
CA GLU A 10 8.37 -8.12 -10.42
C GLU A 10 9.47 -7.53 -9.52
N TYR A 11 10.03 -8.38 -8.67
CA TYR A 11 11.12 -8.03 -7.76
C TYR A 11 12.27 -9.01 -7.97
N ASP A 12 13.50 -8.53 -7.92
CA ASP A 12 14.70 -9.37 -8.09
C ASP A 12 14.99 -10.29 -6.88
N GLY A 13 14.24 -10.14 -5.78
CA GLY A 13 14.39 -10.94 -4.56
C GLY A 13 13.42 -12.12 -4.45
N THR A 14 13.75 -13.10 -3.61
CA THR A 14 12.81 -14.18 -3.27
C THR A 14 11.60 -13.64 -2.50
N VAL A 15 10.52 -14.42 -2.46
CA VAL A 15 9.31 -14.06 -1.68
C VAL A 15 9.65 -13.75 -0.22
N GLU A 16 10.54 -14.52 0.40
CA GLU A 16 10.99 -14.31 1.77
C GLU A 16 11.81 -13.01 1.92
N GLN A 17 12.61 -12.64 0.93
CA GLN A 17 13.38 -11.39 0.96
C GLN A 17 12.47 -10.18 0.81
N VAL A 18 11.53 -10.21 -0.13
CA VAL A 18 10.57 -9.13 -0.36
C VAL A 18 9.63 -8.98 0.84
N HIS A 19 9.12 -10.09 1.36
CA HIS A 19 8.26 -10.08 2.55
C HIS A 19 9.00 -9.54 3.78
N ARG A 20 10.28 -9.92 3.98
CA ARG A 20 11.11 -9.33 5.05
C ARG A 20 11.30 -7.83 4.86
N ALA A 21 11.47 -7.34 3.64
CA ALA A 21 11.53 -5.91 3.39
C ALA A 21 10.20 -5.23 3.76
N PHE A 22 9.06 -5.85 3.50
CA PHE A 22 7.76 -5.30 3.92
C PHE A 22 7.59 -5.30 5.45
N ALA A 23 8.33 -6.14 6.18
CA ALA A 23 8.41 -6.15 7.65
C ALA A 23 9.46 -5.18 8.23
N ASP A 24 10.15 -4.41 7.39
CA ASP A 24 11.14 -3.41 7.80
C ASP A 24 10.56 -1.99 7.70
N GLU A 25 10.59 -1.25 8.81
CA GLU A 25 10.16 0.15 8.87
C GLU A 25 10.97 1.05 7.93
N GLN A 26 12.28 0.85 7.83
CA GLN A 26 13.15 1.69 6.99
C GLN A 26 12.84 1.54 5.51
N TYR A 27 12.46 0.33 5.08
CA TYR A 27 11.99 0.09 3.72
C TYR A 27 10.76 0.97 3.39
N TRP A 28 9.81 1.07 4.33
CA TRP A 28 8.61 1.90 4.12
C TRP A 28 8.93 3.39 4.11
N LEU A 29 9.79 3.86 5.01
CA LEU A 29 10.20 5.28 5.03
C LEU A 29 10.84 5.70 3.71
N VAL A 30 11.73 4.85 3.14
CA VAL A 30 12.33 5.09 1.82
C VAL A 30 11.27 5.05 0.72
N ARG A 31 10.47 3.97 0.66
CA ARG A 31 9.43 3.80 -0.36
C ARG A 31 8.39 4.94 -0.36
N LEU A 32 8.03 5.45 0.82
CA LEU A 32 7.10 6.57 0.97
C LEU A 32 7.74 7.89 0.53
N GLY A 33 9.02 8.11 0.86
CA GLY A 33 9.79 9.25 0.37
C GLY A 33 9.85 9.33 -1.15
N ASP A 34 9.93 8.18 -1.82
CA ASP A 34 9.98 8.08 -3.29
C ASP A 34 8.59 7.98 -3.96
N SER A 35 7.49 8.07 -3.19
CA SER A 35 6.14 7.77 -3.69
C SER A 35 5.53 8.81 -4.64
N GLY A 36 6.16 9.97 -4.78
CA GLY A 36 5.64 11.12 -5.54
C GLY A 36 4.52 11.90 -4.84
N ALA A 37 4.12 11.49 -3.63
CA ALA A 37 3.23 12.29 -2.79
C ALA A 37 3.94 13.54 -2.24
N ASP A 38 3.20 14.62 -2.00
CA ASP A 38 3.78 15.84 -1.42
C ASP A 38 4.17 15.67 0.05
N HIS A 39 3.45 14.78 0.75
CA HIS A 39 3.77 14.35 2.10
C HIS A 39 3.33 12.89 2.26
N ALA A 40 4.13 12.09 2.96
CA ALA A 40 3.80 10.71 3.23
C ALA A 40 4.29 10.30 4.63
N THR A 41 3.49 9.50 5.33
CA THR A 41 3.77 8.99 6.67
C THR A 41 3.55 7.49 6.72
N LEU A 42 4.38 6.83 7.52
CA LEU A 42 4.08 5.52 8.08
C LEU A 42 3.35 5.76 9.41
N ASP A 43 2.06 5.47 9.44
CA ASP A 43 1.20 5.78 10.58
C ASP A 43 1.28 4.70 11.66
N ASP A 44 1.38 3.44 11.23
CA ASP A 44 1.51 2.27 12.11
C ASP A 44 2.18 1.12 11.35
N MET A 45 2.93 0.30 12.08
CA MET A 45 3.52 -0.92 11.55
C MET A 45 3.70 -1.96 12.65
N THR A 46 3.15 -3.14 12.44
CA THR A 46 3.29 -4.26 13.38
C THR A 46 3.61 -5.54 12.63
N THR A 47 4.51 -6.33 13.20
CA THR A 47 4.77 -7.71 12.76
C THR A 47 4.46 -8.64 13.93
N ASP A 48 3.62 -9.65 13.69
CA ASP A 48 3.31 -10.65 14.71
C ASP A 48 4.34 -11.78 14.77
N ALA A 49 4.28 -12.61 15.81
CA ALA A 49 5.23 -13.70 16.03
C ALA A 49 5.21 -14.78 14.94
N SER A 50 4.12 -14.89 14.17
CA SER A 50 4.01 -15.81 13.03
C SER A 50 4.59 -15.22 11.74
N GLY A 51 4.91 -13.92 11.73
CA GLY A 51 5.38 -13.19 10.56
C GLY A 51 4.26 -12.52 9.76
N GLY A 52 3.05 -12.39 10.31
CA GLY A 52 2.02 -11.53 9.72
C GLY A 52 2.41 -10.06 9.87
N ILE A 53 2.14 -9.24 8.85
CA ILE A 53 2.52 -7.82 8.84
C ILE A 53 1.27 -6.98 8.67
N ARG A 54 1.16 -5.90 9.44
CA ARG A 54 0.19 -4.82 9.23
C ARG A 54 0.95 -3.53 9.03
N ILE A 55 0.63 -2.81 7.96
CA ILE A 55 1.19 -1.52 7.63
C ILE A 55 0.04 -0.54 7.42
N ARG A 56 0.14 0.65 8.02
CA ARG A 56 -0.76 1.77 7.75
C ARG A 56 0.04 2.97 7.30
N THR A 57 -0.35 3.57 6.18
CA THR A 57 0.32 4.74 5.62
C THR A 57 -0.70 5.81 5.24
N THR A 58 -0.26 7.07 5.29
CA THR A 58 -1.00 8.19 4.74
C THR A 58 -0.14 8.89 3.70
N GLN A 59 -0.67 9.08 2.49
CA GLN A 59 -0.02 9.82 1.41
C GLN A 59 -0.91 11.00 1.02
N THR A 60 -0.39 12.22 1.08
CA THR A 60 -1.14 13.45 0.82
C THR A 60 -0.64 14.13 -0.45
N LEU A 61 -1.59 14.47 -1.32
CA LEU A 61 -1.40 15.27 -2.52
C LEU A 61 -2.01 16.66 -2.31
N ARG A 62 -1.26 17.72 -2.60
CA ARG A 62 -1.74 19.09 -2.42
C ARG A 62 -2.80 19.46 -3.45
N ALA A 63 -3.77 20.25 -3.02
CA ALA A 63 -4.94 20.62 -3.83
C ALA A 63 -4.58 21.25 -5.18
N ASP A 64 -3.54 22.09 -5.20
CA ASP A 64 -3.06 22.82 -6.38
C ASP A 64 -2.33 21.92 -7.40
N ARG A 65 -1.96 20.70 -6.99
CA ARG A 65 -1.36 19.68 -7.85
C ARG A 65 -2.36 18.64 -8.33
N LEU A 66 -3.60 18.68 -7.84
CA LEU A 66 -4.65 17.75 -8.23
C LEU A 66 -5.28 18.16 -9.58
N PRO A 67 -5.65 17.19 -10.44
CA PRO A 67 -6.48 17.48 -11.60
C PRO A 67 -7.79 18.16 -11.17
N GLY A 68 -8.24 19.19 -11.88
CA GLY A 68 -9.42 20.00 -11.50
C GLY A 68 -10.75 19.23 -11.37
N VAL A 69 -10.83 18.00 -11.89
CA VAL A 69 -11.97 17.11 -11.65
C VAL A 69 -12.01 16.59 -10.20
N VAL A 70 -10.85 16.41 -9.57
CA VAL A 70 -10.73 15.90 -8.19
C VAL A 70 -11.20 16.94 -7.18
N THR A 71 -10.94 18.22 -7.43
CA THR A 71 -11.36 19.34 -6.56
C THR A 71 -12.88 19.51 -6.48
N GLN A 72 -13.65 18.84 -7.34
CA GLN A 72 -15.12 18.82 -7.28
C GLN A 72 -15.64 17.89 -6.17
N PHE A 73 -14.87 16.86 -5.80
CA PHE A 73 -15.26 15.82 -4.83
C PHE A 73 -14.57 15.97 -3.48
N HIS A 74 -13.47 16.73 -3.43
CA HIS A 74 -12.71 16.97 -2.21
C HIS A 74 -12.17 18.40 -2.22
N ARG A 75 -12.34 19.11 -1.10
CA ARG A 75 -11.83 20.48 -0.93
C ARG A 75 -10.55 20.43 -0.11
N GLY A 76 -9.47 20.96 -0.69
CA GLY A 76 -8.16 20.99 -0.06
C GLY A 76 -7.32 19.78 -0.46
N ASP A 77 -6.31 19.50 0.35
CA ASP A 77 -5.36 18.43 0.09
C ASP A 77 -6.03 17.05 0.20
N LEU A 78 -5.66 16.15 -0.70
CA LEU A 78 -6.20 14.80 -0.73
C LEU A 78 -5.24 13.86 -0.01
N SER A 79 -5.64 13.41 1.16
CA SER A 79 -4.94 12.36 1.91
C SER A 79 -5.54 10.99 1.61
N PHE A 80 -4.70 10.07 1.14
CA PHE A 80 -5.04 8.66 0.96
C PHE A 80 -4.46 7.84 2.11
N VAL A 81 -5.36 7.25 2.91
CA VAL A 81 -4.99 6.37 4.03
C VAL A 81 -5.09 4.93 3.52
N ARG A 82 -3.97 4.21 3.52
CA ARG A 82 -3.86 2.81 3.08
C ARG A 82 -3.48 1.91 4.24
N GLU A 83 -4.15 0.77 4.33
CA GLU A 83 -3.81 -0.34 5.21
C GLU A 83 -3.50 -1.59 4.37
N GLU A 84 -2.38 -2.24 4.67
CA GLU A 84 -1.98 -3.52 4.09
C GLU A 84 -1.80 -4.55 5.20
N ILE A 85 -2.47 -5.70 5.08
CA ILE A 85 -2.35 -6.81 6.03
C ILE A 85 -1.85 -8.03 5.28
N TRP A 86 -0.59 -8.39 5.49
CA TRP A 86 0.08 -9.53 4.88
C TRP A 86 0.07 -10.74 5.80
N THR A 87 -0.17 -11.92 5.22
CA THR A 87 0.05 -13.20 5.91
C THR A 87 1.55 -13.47 6.06
N PRO A 88 1.95 -14.38 6.97
CA PRO A 88 3.26 -15.01 6.91
C PRO A 88 3.54 -15.64 5.54
N VAL A 89 4.83 -15.81 5.22
CA VAL A 89 5.23 -16.62 4.06
C VAL A 89 5.02 -18.09 4.36
N ALA A 90 4.28 -18.77 3.50
CA ALA A 90 4.11 -20.23 3.52
C ALA A 90 4.24 -20.77 2.10
N GLY A 91 5.15 -21.73 1.89
CA GLY A 91 5.34 -22.34 0.56
C GLY A 91 5.70 -21.34 -0.54
N ARG A 92 6.62 -20.40 -0.27
CA ARG A 92 7.02 -19.30 -1.18
C ARG A 92 5.84 -18.44 -1.64
N ARG A 93 4.86 -18.25 -0.78
CA ARG A 93 3.69 -17.43 -1.04
C ARG A 93 3.30 -16.67 0.21
N ALA A 94 2.90 -15.42 0.02
CA ALA A 94 2.15 -14.64 1.01
C ALA A 94 0.97 -13.96 0.30
N THR A 95 -0.11 -13.73 1.03
CA THR A 95 -1.27 -13.00 0.52
C THR A 95 -1.51 -11.78 1.39
N ALA A 96 -2.22 -10.78 0.86
CA ALA A 96 -2.64 -9.65 1.65
C ALA A 96 -4.03 -9.15 1.28
N VAL A 97 -4.64 -8.47 2.23
CA VAL A 97 -5.79 -7.60 1.98
C VAL A 97 -5.29 -6.17 2.05
N VAL A 98 -5.63 -5.38 1.04
CA VAL A 98 -5.33 -3.95 0.96
C VAL A 98 -6.65 -3.19 1.09
N ARG A 99 -6.66 -2.17 1.96
CA ARG A 99 -7.78 -1.24 2.11
C ARG A 99 -7.28 0.18 1.97
N GLY A 100 -8.10 1.03 1.39
CA GLY A 100 -7.79 2.45 1.21
C GLY A 100 -9.01 3.32 1.41
N SER A 101 -8.81 4.55 1.86
CA SER A 101 -9.86 5.55 1.99
C SER A 101 -9.30 6.95 1.83
N ILE A 102 -10.17 7.88 1.43
CA ILE A 102 -9.85 9.31 1.39
C ILE A 102 -10.77 10.01 2.41
N PRO A 103 -10.26 10.43 3.59
CA PRO A 103 -11.07 11.14 4.57
C PRO A 103 -11.74 12.38 3.96
N GLY A 104 -13.04 12.53 4.20
CA GLY A 104 -13.83 13.63 3.65
C GLY A 104 -14.34 13.43 2.21
N ALA A 105 -14.01 12.32 1.55
CA ALA A 105 -14.59 11.92 0.28
C ALA A 105 -15.28 10.55 0.39
N PRO A 106 -16.37 10.30 -0.36
CA PRO A 106 -17.06 9.01 -0.40
C PRO A 106 -16.31 8.00 -1.30
N VAL A 107 -15.00 7.86 -1.09
CA VAL A 107 -14.11 7.03 -1.92
C VAL A 107 -13.37 6.04 -1.02
N SER A 108 -13.45 4.77 -1.39
CA SER A 108 -12.71 3.67 -0.77
C SER A 108 -12.09 2.76 -1.84
N LEU A 109 -11.05 2.05 -1.43
CA LEU A 109 -10.37 1.01 -2.19
C LEU A 109 -10.35 -0.26 -1.34
N SER A 110 -10.53 -1.41 -1.99
CA SER A 110 -10.25 -2.72 -1.40
C SER A 110 -9.70 -3.64 -2.48
N GLY A 111 -8.76 -4.50 -2.12
CA GLY A 111 -8.26 -5.52 -3.03
C GLY A 111 -7.49 -6.60 -2.29
N ASP A 112 -7.26 -7.70 -3.00
CA ASP A 112 -6.39 -8.78 -2.56
C ASP A 112 -5.05 -8.66 -3.28
N ALA A 113 -3.97 -9.00 -2.60
CA ALA A 113 -2.63 -9.05 -3.17
C ALA A 113 -1.99 -10.40 -2.91
N VAL A 114 -1.09 -10.78 -3.80
CA VAL A 114 -0.33 -12.03 -3.72
C VAL A 114 1.13 -11.70 -3.98
N LEU A 115 2.00 -12.17 -3.11
CA LEU A 115 3.43 -12.25 -3.33
C LEU A 115 3.78 -13.72 -3.56
N SER A 116 4.25 -14.04 -4.75
CA SER A 116 4.63 -15.39 -5.15
C SER A 116 5.84 -15.37 -6.06
N SER A 117 6.56 -16.49 -6.09
CA SER A 117 7.62 -16.75 -7.05
C SER A 117 7.06 -16.77 -8.48
N VAL A 118 7.71 -16.08 -9.41
CA VAL A 118 7.42 -16.16 -10.86
C VAL A 118 8.00 -17.43 -11.49
N VAL A 119 8.93 -18.11 -10.82
CA VAL A 119 9.61 -19.32 -11.33
C VAL A 119 8.75 -20.59 -11.15
N ASP A 120 7.65 -20.48 -10.39
CA ASP A 120 6.72 -21.58 -10.12
C ASP A 120 5.36 -21.41 -10.87
N ALA A 121 5.31 -20.54 -11.89
CA ALA A 121 4.13 -20.24 -12.72
C ALA A 121 4.16 -20.93 -14.09
#